data_AF-A0A942KTI5-F1
#
_entry.id   AF-A0A942KTI5-F1
#
_cell.length_a   1.000
_cell.length_b   1.000
_cell.length_c   1.000
_cell.angle_alpha   90.00
_cell.angle_beta   90.00
_cell.angle_gamma   90.00
#
_symmetry.space_group_name_H-M   'P 1'
#
loop_
_entity.id
_entity.type
_entity.pdbx_description
1 polymer ?
#
loop_
_entity_poly.entity_id
_entity_poly.type
_entity_poly.pdbx_seq_one_letter_code
_entity_poly.pdbx_strand_id
1 'polypeptide(L)'
;MPHIRPVSDLRNNFADISRIVHESSEPVFLTKNGYGDMVVMSMEAFERYHFDSEIYFKLKEAEMEAKTTGKRFSHEEVFSSLRRKLQEKAAKDV
;
A
#
# COMPACT_ATOMS: atom_id res chain seq x y z
N MET A 1 15.05 -5.81 12.60
CA MET A 1 15.57 -4.56 13.24
C MET A 1 15.73 -3.54 12.13
N PRO A 2 15.36 -2.26 12.31
CA PRO A 2 15.43 -1.29 11.22
C PRO A 2 16.86 -1.11 10.73
N HIS A 3 17.05 -1.20 9.41
CA HIS A 3 18.35 -0.96 8.78
C HIS A 3 18.58 0.55 8.68
N ILE A 4 19.39 1.13 9.57
CA ILE A 4 19.69 2.56 9.59
C ILE A 4 21.13 2.79 9.13
N ARG A 5 21.33 3.67 8.14
CA ARG A 5 22.65 4.00 7.57
C ARG A 5 22.80 5.51 7.34
N PRO A 6 24.02 6.05 7.23
CA PRO A 6 24.20 7.45 6.82
C PRO A 6 23.93 7.60 5.31
N VAL A 7 23.44 8.77 4.87
CA VAL A 7 23.21 9.06 3.43
C VAL A 7 24.47 8.92 2.58
N SER A 8 25.66 9.07 3.18
CA SER A 8 26.95 8.83 2.50
C SER A 8 27.13 7.38 2.03
N ASP A 9 26.46 6.42 2.65
CA ASP A 9 26.52 5.00 2.24
C ASP A 9 25.94 4.77 0.85
N LEU A 10 25.06 5.65 0.35
CA LEU A 10 24.58 5.54 -1.03
C LEU A 10 25.70 5.63 -2.06
N ARG A 11 26.79 6.35 -1.76
CA ARG A 11 27.92 6.46 -2.68
C ARG A 11 28.78 5.19 -2.66
N ASN A 12 29.05 4.67 -1.47
CA ASN A 12 30.10 3.65 -1.28
C ASN A 12 29.54 2.23 -1.14
N ASN A 13 28.31 2.08 -0.62
CA ASN A 13 27.70 0.83 -0.22
C ASN A 13 26.37 0.58 -0.95
N PHE A 14 26.18 1.19 -2.13
CA PHE A 14 24.93 1.06 -2.91
C PHE A 14 24.58 -0.40 -3.21
N ALA A 15 25.55 -1.22 -3.61
CA ALA A 15 25.31 -2.62 -3.95
C ALA A 15 24.73 -3.41 -2.77
N ASP A 16 25.26 -3.18 -1.56
CA ASP A 16 24.74 -3.80 -0.34
C ASP A 16 23.36 -3.27 0.04
N ILE A 17 23.12 -1.97 -0.08
CA ILE A 17 21.79 -1.38 0.15
C ILE A 17 20.77 -1.99 -0.82
N SER A 18 21.12 -2.04 -2.11
CA SER A 18 20.29 -2.63 -3.15
C SER A 18 19.98 -4.09 -2.85
N ARG A 19 20.98 -4.89 -2.50
CA ARG A 19 20.78 -6.29 -2.13
C ARG A 19 19.84 -6.44 -0.92
N ILE A 20 20.06 -5.66 0.14
CA ILE A 20 19.22 -5.69 1.35
C ILE A 20 17.76 -5.39 1.01
N VAL A 21 17.46 -4.32 0.27
CA VAL A 21 16.06 -3.94 -0.01
C VAL A 21 15.32 -4.92 -0.92
N HIS A 22 16.05 -5.71 -1.73
CA HIS A 22 15.45 -6.76 -2.56
C HIS A 22 15.29 -8.08 -1.77
N GLU A 23 16.31 -8.51 -1.03
CA GLU A 23 16.29 -9.79 -0.30
C GLU A 23 15.38 -9.77 0.92
N SER A 24 15.42 -8.68 1.70
CA SER A 24 14.62 -8.57 2.92
C SER A 24 13.19 -8.12 2.64
N SER A 25 12.95 -7.46 1.50
CA SER A 25 11.72 -6.67 1.27
C SER A 25 11.43 -5.63 2.37
N GLU A 26 12.44 -5.26 3.16
CA GLU A 26 12.35 -4.25 4.22
C GLU A 26 13.03 -2.94 3.80
N PRO A 27 12.56 -1.79 4.30
CA PRO A 27 13.17 -0.50 4.02
C PRO A 27 14.52 -0.31 4.72
N VAL A 28 15.43 0.41 4.07
CA VAL A 28 16.63 0.99 4.67
C VAL A 28 16.39 2.48 4.93
N PHE A 29 16.55 2.89 6.18
CA PHE A 29 16.44 4.28 6.62
C PHE A 29 17.79 4.96 6.53
N LEU A 30 17.84 6.11 5.87
CA LEU A 30 19.03 6.92 5.72
C LEU A 30 18.96 8.14 6.61
N THR A 31 20.11 8.44 7.23
CA THR A 31 20.28 9.56 8.14
C THR A 31 21.30 10.55 7.63
N LYS A 32 21.07 11.83 7.88
CA LYS A 32 22.00 12.92 7.62
C LYS A 32 22.25 13.66 8.93
N ASN A 33 23.50 13.64 9.40
CA ASN A 33 23.90 14.24 10.69
C ASN A 33 23.06 13.73 11.88
N GLY A 34 22.71 12.44 11.88
CA GLY A 34 21.92 11.81 12.95
C GLY A 34 20.40 11.98 12.84
N TYR A 35 19.91 12.75 11.87
CA TYR A 35 18.48 12.93 11.62
C TYR A 35 18.02 12.06 10.45
N GLY A 36 16.80 11.51 10.53
CA GLY A 36 16.19 10.81 9.40
C GLY A 36 16.04 11.73 8.20
N ASP A 37 16.41 11.23 7.01
CA ASP A 37 16.46 12.01 5.77
C ASP A 37 15.66 11.33 4.66
N MET A 38 15.92 10.04 4.39
CA MET A 38 15.29 9.30 3.31
C MET A 38 15.04 7.83 3.68
N VAL A 39 14.09 7.19 3.01
CA VAL A 39 13.87 5.73 3.06
C VAL A 39 14.12 5.16 1.67
N VAL A 40 14.85 4.05 1.59
CA VAL A 40 15.11 3.32 0.35
C VAL A 40 14.50 1.93 0.45
N MET A 41 13.78 1.51 -0.57
CA MET A 41 13.17 0.19 -0.69
C MET A 41 13.16 -0.26 -2.16
N SER A 42 12.98 -1.55 -2.42
CA SER A 42 12.76 -2.03 -3.78
C SER A 42 11.40 -1.53 -4.30
N MET A 43 11.26 -1.44 -5.62
CA MET A 43 9.99 -1.01 -6.23
C MET A 43 8.84 -1.94 -5.83
N GLU A 44 9.09 -3.25 -5.83
CA GLU A 44 8.10 -4.27 -5.47
C GLU A 44 7.64 -4.12 -4.01
N ALA A 45 8.56 -3.85 -3.08
CA ALA A 45 8.22 -3.60 -1.69
C ALA A 45 7.43 -2.29 -1.51
N PHE A 46 7.78 -1.25 -2.28
CA PHE A 46 7.04 0.01 -2.28
C PHE A 46 5.59 -0.16 -2.77
N GLU A 47 5.39 -0.85 -3.88
CA GLU A 47 4.07 -1.11 -4.45
C GLU A 47 3.20 -1.94 -3.49
N ARG A 48 3.76 -2.99 -2.87
CA ARG A 48 3.07 -3.75 -1.83
C ARG A 48 2.66 -2.88 -0.64
N TYR A 49 3.59 -2.07 -0.13
CA TYR A 49 3.30 -1.19 1.00
C TYR A 49 2.18 -0.19 0.67
N HIS A 50 2.17 0.33 -0.56
CA HIS A 50 1.10 1.21 -1.02
C HIS A 50 -0.25 0.50 -1.09
N PHE A 51 -0.28 -0.70 -1.67
CA PHE A 51 -1.48 -1.52 -1.77
C PHE A 51 -2.05 -1.90 -0.39
N ASP A 52 -1.19 -2.33 0.54
CA ASP A 52 -1.60 -2.64 1.91
C ASP A 52 -2.20 -1.42 2.59
N SER A 53 -1.59 -0.24 2.42
CA SER A 53 -2.10 1.03 2.94
C SER A 53 -3.51 1.33 2.41
N GLU A 54 -3.75 1.15 1.11
CA GLU A 54 -5.08 1.34 0.51
C GLU A 54 -6.12 0.38 1.13
N ILE A 55 -5.76 -0.89 1.32
CA ILE A 55 -6.61 -1.87 1.99
C ILE A 55 -6.93 -1.41 3.41
N TYR A 56 -5.92 -0.99 4.18
CA TYR A 56 -6.12 -0.50 5.54
C TYR A 56 -7.09 0.68 5.59
N PHE A 57 -6.98 1.64 4.67
CA PHE A 57 -7.92 2.75 4.58
C PHE A 57 -9.34 2.29 4.27
N LYS A 58 -9.51 1.33 3.36
CA LYS A 58 -10.83 0.78 3.00
C LYS A 58 -11.47 -0.01 4.13
N LEU A 59 -10.68 -0.79 4.86
CA LEU A 59 -11.15 -1.49 6.06
C LEU A 59 -11.56 -0.50 7.15
N LYS A 60 -10.77 0.55 7.38
CA LYS A 60 -11.10 1.61 8.34
C LYS A 60 -12.40 2.35 7.94
N GLU A 61 -12.60 2.64 6.67
CA GLU A 61 -13.84 3.21 6.13
C GLU A 61 -15.04 2.30 6.45
N ALA A 62 -14.93 1.00 6.17
CA ALA A 62 -15.97 0.02 6.46
C ALA A 62 -16.27 -0.11 7.97
N GLU A 63 -15.24 -0.07 8.83
CA GLU A 63 -15.42 -0.07 10.29
C GLU A 63 -16.17 1.17 10.78
N MET A 64 -15.85 2.35 10.24
CA MET A 64 -16.55 3.59 10.59
C MET A 64 -18.02 3.56 10.12
N GLU A 65 -18.30 3.05 8.93
CA GLU A 65 -19.67 2.85 8.44
C GLU A 65 -20.43 1.86 9.33
N ALA A 66 -19.80 0.74 9.69
CA ALA A 66 -20.40 -0.27 10.54
C ALA A 66 -20.78 0.25 11.95
N LYS A 67 -20.02 1.24 12.47
CA LYS A 67 -20.31 1.92 13.74
C LYS A 67 -21.44 2.94 13.65
N THR A 68 -21.66 3.55 12.49
CA THR A 68 -22.68 4.60 12.30
C THR A 68 -24.02 4.06 11.81
N THR A 69 -24.04 2.91 11.13
CA THR A 69 -25.26 2.28 10.63
C THR A 69 -25.26 0.75 10.77
N GLY A 70 -26.43 0.19 11.07
CA GLY A 70 -26.67 -1.26 11.08
C GLY A 70 -27.02 -1.86 9.72
N LYS A 71 -27.08 -1.04 8.65
CA LYS A 71 -27.45 -1.50 7.31
C LYS A 71 -26.42 -2.51 6.79
N ARG A 72 -26.86 -3.71 6.41
CA ARG A 72 -26.04 -4.76 5.79
C ARG A 72 -26.75 -5.27 4.55
N PHE A 73 -25.99 -5.73 3.57
CA PHE A 73 -26.51 -6.30 2.34
C PHE A 73 -26.16 -7.77 2.26
N SER A 74 -27.12 -8.57 1.83
CA SER A 74 -26.91 -9.97 1.49
C SER A 74 -26.10 -10.11 0.19
N HIS A 75 -25.55 -11.30 -0.03
CA HIS A 75 -24.87 -11.63 -1.28
C HIS A 75 -25.74 -11.35 -2.51
N GLU A 76 -27.03 -11.72 -2.45
CA GLU A 76 -27.96 -11.53 -3.56
C GLU A 76 -28.17 -10.04 -3.90
N GLU A 77 -28.40 -9.19 -2.89
CA GLU A 77 -28.58 -7.75 -3.07
C GLU A 77 -27.34 -7.08 -3.69
N VAL A 78 -26.14 -7.44 -3.21
CA VAL A 78 -24.88 -6.87 -3.72
C VAL A 78 -24.68 -7.28 -5.18
N PHE A 79 -24.72 -8.58 -5.49
CA PHE A 79 -24.40 -9.08 -6.83
C PHE A 79 -25.46 -8.75 -7.87
N SER A 80 -26.75 -8.72 -7.49
CA SER A 80 -27.81 -8.25 -8.39
C SER A 80 -27.60 -6.76 -8.76
N SER A 81 -27.27 -5.92 -7.78
CA SER A 81 -27.01 -4.50 -8.02
C SER A 81 -25.78 -4.25 -8.90
N LEU A 82 -24.70 -5.04 -8.71
CA LEU A 82 -23.48 -4.96 -9.51
C LEU A 82 -23.71 -5.36 -10.96
N ARG A 83 -24.39 -6.50 -11.19
CA ARG A 83 -24.72 -6.97 -12.55
C ARG A 83 -25.54 -5.93 -13.31
N ARG A 84 -26.53 -5.32 -12.66
CA ARG A 84 -27.34 -4.25 -13.27
C ARG A 84 -26.47 -3.05 -13.69
N LYS A 85 -25.58 -2.57 -12.81
CA LYS A 85 -24.67 -1.45 -13.14
C LYS A 85 -23.76 -1.75 -14.32
N LEU A 86 -23.25 -2.98 -14.42
CA LEU A 86 -22.40 -3.40 -15.55
C LEU A 86 -23.18 -3.41 -16.88
N GLN A 87 -24.42 -3.89 -16.87
CA GLN A 87 -25.30 -3.88 -18.05
C GLN A 87 -25.64 -2.45 -18.48
N GLU A 88 -25.96 -1.57 -17.54
CA GLU A 88 -26.23 -0.15 -17.82
C GLU A 88 -25.02 0.56 -18.41
N LYS A 89 -23.80 0.24 -17.95
CA LYS A 89 -22.58 0.80 -18.51
C LYS A 89 -22.35 0.31 -19.94
N ALA A 90 -22.47 -1.01 -20.17
CA ALA A 90 -22.33 -1.59 -21.50
C ALA A 90 -23.35 -1.03 -22.52
N ALA A 91 -24.57 -0.73 -22.08
CA ALA A 91 -25.60 -0.13 -22.93
C ALA A 91 -25.39 1.36 -23.23
N LYS A 92 -24.56 2.07 -22.45
CA LYS A 92 -24.20 3.49 -22.68
C LYS A 92 -22.96 3.67 -23.55
N ASP A 93 -22.13 2.64 -23.65
CA ASP A 93 -20.93 2.60 -24.48
C ASP A 93 -21.23 2.16 -25.94
N VAL A 94 -22.52 1.99 -26.30
CA VAL A 94 -23.06 1.69 -27.63
C VAL A 94 -23.91 2.86 -28.12
#